data_AF-A0A936C2K8-F1
#
_entry.id   AF-A0A936C2K8-F1
#
_cell.length_a   1.000
_cell.length_b   1.000
_cell.length_c   1.000
_cell.angle_alpha   90.00
_cell.angle_beta   90.00
_cell.angle_gamma   90.00
#
_symmetry.space_group_name_H-M   'P 1'
#
loop_
_entity.id
_entity.type
_entity.pdbx_description
1 polymer ?
#
loop_
_entity_poly.entity_id
_entity_poly.type
_entity_poly.pdbx_seq_one_letter_code
_entity_poly.pdbx_strand_id
1 'polypeptide(L)'
;MFAGLMFAGLMFAGLMSGWPALLSAADGSSTQPGASAASRPSQAKPARKSVPRGAPGHRSFDADLRGPGALVVRNRTDHPIRLRWAADIERLSDETWTVERAHLFLFGACPEPDAPPTGCVTVPARGTVRVQPWTGYFGCAQCDVCRKNVPAAPGTYRFVVWSCDGRTRVESPLSILNEPGKISGPPWAD
;
A
#
# COMPACT_ATOMS: atom_id res chain seq x y z
N MET A 1 -45.80 -0.98 37.44
CA MET A 1 -45.11 -1.26 38.72
C MET A 1 -43.71 -1.71 38.37
N PHE A 2 -42.57 -1.07 38.62
CA PHE A 2 -42.06 0.16 39.28
C PHE A 2 -41.07 0.80 38.25
N ALA A 3 -41.00 2.10 37.97
CA ALA A 3 -40.59 3.26 38.78
C ALA A 3 -39.07 3.34 39.10
N GLY A 4 -38.43 4.43 38.65
CA GLY A 4 -37.17 5.01 39.16
C GLY A 4 -35.88 4.51 38.48
N LEU A 5 -34.84 5.31 38.19
CA LEU A 5 -34.43 6.62 38.69
C LEU A 5 -33.54 7.34 37.65
N MET A 6 -33.67 8.67 37.57
CA MET A 6 -32.68 9.59 36.98
C MET A 6 -31.39 9.64 37.82
N PHE A 7 -30.27 10.12 37.25
CA PHE A 7 -29.50 11.25 37.83
C PHE A 7 -28.44 11.81 36.86
N ALA A 8 -28.35 13.15 36.89
CA ALA A 8 -27.29 14.11 36.59
C ALA A 8 -26.04 13.66 35.80
N GLY A 9 -25.55 14.39 34.80
CA GLY A 9 -25.35 15.83 34.79
C GLY A 9 -23.92 16.14 35.26
N LEU A 10 -23.03 16.47 34.33
CA LEU A 10 -21.77 17.17 34.62
C LEU A 10 -21.36 17.98 33.39
N MET A 11 -21.68 19.28 33.46
CA MET A 11 -21.03 20.30 32.66
C MET A 11 -19.61 20.50 33.18
N PHE A 12 -18.64 20.62 32.28
CA PHE A 12 -17.40 21.33 32.58
C PHE A 12 -17.28 22.50 31.62
N ALA A 13 -17.55 23.69 32.18
CA ALA A 13 -17.08 24.96 31.67
C ALA A 13 -15.64 25.18 32.14
N GLY A 14 -14.77 25.65 31.25
CA GLY A 14 -13.44 26.16 31.57
C GLY A 14 -12.90 26.90 30.34
N LEU A 15 -13.15 28.21 30.25
CA LEU A 15 -12.31 29.32 30.72
C LEU A 15 -11.19 29.70 29.74
N MET A 16 -11.44 30.87 29.13
CA MET A 16 -10.58 31.71 28.33
C MET A 16 -9.28 32.12 29.04
N SER A 17 -8.18 32.21 28.27
CA SER A 17 -7.02 33.12 28.41
C SER A 17 -6.24 33.03 27.10
N GLY A 18 -6.20 34.00 26.17
CA GLY A 18 -5.83 35.40 26.38
C GLY A 18 -4.32 35.57 26.20
N TRP A 19 -3.83 35.69 24.96
CA TRP A 19 -2.45 36.14 24.67
C TRP A 19 -2.50 37.39 23.78
N PRO A 20 -1.83 38.49 24.19
CA PRO A 20 -1.92 39.76 23.49
C PRO A 20 -0.99 39.83 22.27
N ALA A 21 -1.47 40.53 21.25
CA ALA A 21 -0.66 41.10 20.20
C ALA A 21 0.25 42.20 20.77
N LEU A 22 1.51 42.22 20.34
CA LEU A 22 2.37 43.39 20.44
C LEU A 22 2.81 43.76 19.03
N LEU A 23 2.25 44.86 18.53
CA LEU A 23 2.88 45.71 17.52
C LEU A 23 4.00 46.50 18.19
N SER A 24 5.14 46.63 17.52
CA SER A 24 5.96 47.84 17.66
C SER A 24 6.65 48.13 16.34
N ALA A 25 6.37 49.32 15.82
CA ALA A 25 6.94 49.91 14.63
C ALA A 25 8.24 50.66 14.98
N ALA A 26 9.18 50.72 14.04
CA ALA A 26 10.14 51.81 13.96
C ALA A 26 10.56 52.01 12.50
N ASP A 27 10.32 53.23 12.03
CA ASP A 27 10.75 53.81 10.76
C ASP A 27 12.28 53.90 10.62
N GLY A 28 12.77 53.82 9.38
CA GLY A 28 14.17 54.05 9.05
C GLY A 28 14.38 54.17 7.54
N SER A 29 14.60 55.40 7.11
CA SER A 29 14.68 55.87 5.72
C SER A 29 15.98 55.50 4.98
N SER A 30 15.83 55.27 3.67
CA SER A 30 16.74 55.59 2.55
C SER A 30 18.22 55.17 2.60
N THR A 31 18.62 54.30 1.66
CA THR A 31 19.58 54.56 0.54
C THR A 31 20.32 53.28 0.15
N GLN A 32 20.09 52.74 -1.07
CA GLN A 32 21.08 51.94 -1.80
C GLN A 32 20.84 52.03 -3.33
N PRO A 33 21.78 52.58 -4.12
CA PRO A 33 21.96 52.19 -5.51
C PRO A 33 23.14 51.21 -5.59
N GLY A 34 22.88 50.01 -6.09
CA GLY A 34 23.91 48.99 -6.27
C GLY A 34 23.37 47.82 -7.08
N ALA A 35 23.49 47.90 -8.41
CA ALA A 35 23.30 46.77 -9.28
C ALA A 35 24.28 45.65 -8.87
N SER A 36 23.74 44.53 -8.41
CA SER A 36 24.48 43.28 -8.27
C SER A 36 23.60 42.16 -8.76
N ALA A 37 24.05 41.47 -9.80
CA ALA A 37 23.35 40.38 -10.45
C ALA A 37 23.09 39.24 -9.46
N ALA A 38 21.85 39.13 -8.98
CA ALA A 38 21.41 38.00 -8.20
C ALA A 38 21.06 36.83 -9.12
N SER A 39 21.98 35.86 -9.18
CA SER A 39 21.77 34.55 -9.79
C SER A 39 20.51 33.89 -9.22
N ARG A 40 19.55 33.58 -10.09
CA ARG A 40 18.37 32.74 -9.77
C ARG A 40 18.83 31.43 -9.11
N PRO A 41 18.32 31.06 -7.92
CA PRO A 41 18.44 29.68 -7.46
C PRO A 41 17.58 28.82 -8.40
N SER A 42 18.24 27.98 -9.19
CA SER A 42 17.60 26.91 -9.94
C SER A 42 16.85 26.03 -8.94
N GLN A 43 15.52 26.01 -9.01
CA GLN A 43 14.69 25.04 -8.29
C GLN A 43 15.03 23.65 -8.82
N ALA A 44 16.04 23.02 -8.22
CA ALA A 44 16.31 21.61 -8.41
C ALA A 44 15.10 20.84 -7.89
N LYS A 45 14.41 20.18 -8.82
CA LYS A 45 13.36 19.18 -8.56
C LYS A 45 13.83 18.26 -7.43
N PRO A 46 13.07 18.10 -6.33
CA PRO A 46 13.49 17.22 -5.24
C PRO A 46 13.71 15.82 -5.81
N ALA A 47 14.95 15.34 -5.69
CA ALA A 47 15.32 14.00 -6.06
C ALA A 47 14.41 13.04 -5.30
N ARG A 48 13.61 12.25 -6.04
CA ARG A 48 12.89 11.12 -5.45
C ARG A 48 13.94 10.29 -4.72
N LYS A 49 13.83 10.18 -3.39
CA LYS A 49 14.54 9.16 -2.62
C LYS A 49 14.19 7.82 -3.26
N SER A 50 15.13 7.26 -4.01
CA SER A 50 15.04 5.90 -4.49
C SER A 50 15.07 5.00 -3.27
N VAL A 51 13.94 4.36 -2.97
CA VAL A 51 13.91 3.26 -2.01
C VAL A 51 14.93 2.23 -2.48
N PRO A 52 15.90 1.81 -1.64
CA PRO A 52 16.91 0.85 -2.05
C PRO A 52 16.23 -0.43 -2.53
N ARG A 53 16.37 -0.72 -3.84
CA ARG A 53 16.09 -2.04 -4.39
C ARG A 53 17.16 -2.96 -3.79
N GLY A 54 16.81 -3.71 -2.74
CA GLY A 54 17.73 -4.63 -2.08
C GLY A 54 18.48 -5.48 -3.11
N ALA A 55 19.79 -5.63 -2.92
CA ALA A 55 20.68 -6.36 -3.83
C ALA A 55 20.08 -7.73 -4.20
N PRO A 56 20.27 -8.21 -5.44
CA PRO A 56 19.78 -9.52 -5.86
C PRO A 56 20.64 -10.60 -5.21
N GLY A 57 20.35 -10.95 -3.95
CA GLY A 57 20.66 -12.28 -3.45
C GLY A 57 19.98 -13.31 -4.35
N HIS A 58 20.58 -14.49 -4.50
CA HIS A 58 19.95 -15.61 -5.21
C HIS A 58 18.68 -16.05 -4.47
N ARG A 59 17.55 -15.38 -4.75
CA ARG A 59 16.25 -15.75 -4.20
C ARG A 59 15.75 -16.97 -4.97
N SER A 60 15.17 -17.93 -4.26
CA SER A 60 14.54 -19.11 -4.87
C SER A 60 13.33 -18.76 -5.74
N PHE A 61 12.72 -17.59 -5.52
CA PHE A 61 11.66 -17.04 -6.36
C PHE A 61 11.66 -15.51 -6.33
N ASP A 62 11.01 -14.90 -7.33
CA ASP A 62 10.71 -13.47 -7.40
C ASP A 62 9.21 -13.23 -7.56
N ALA A 63 8.80 -12.02 -7.16
CA ALA A 63 7.48 -11.46 -7.37
C ALA A 63 7.63 -10.18 -8.22
N ASP A 64 6.80 -10.05 -9.25
CA ASP A 64 6.85 -8.98 -10.23
C ASP A 64 5.43 -8.53 -10.59
N LEU A 65 5.30 -7.36 -11.22
CA LEU A 65 4.01 -6.83 -11.68
C LEU A 65 4.01 -6.70 -13.20
N ARG A 66 3.07 -7.37 -13.87
CA ARG A 66 2.82 -7.18 -15.31
C ARG A 66 1.90 -5.99 -15.60
N GLY A 67 1.32 -5.44 -14.54
CA GLY A 67 0.44 -4.29 -14.56
C GLY A 67 -0.04 -4.04 -13.14
N PRO A 68 -0.81 -2.96 -12.93
CA PRO A 68 -1.40 -2.66 -11.64
C PRO A 68 -2.26 -3.83 -11.14
N GLY A 69 -1.96 -4.34 -9.95
CA GLY A 69 -2.64 -5.52 -9.37
C GLY A 69 -2.27 -6.88 -9.97
N ALA A 70 -1.63 -6.93 -11.14
CA ALA A 70 -1.34 -8.17 -11.88
C ALA A 70 -0.01 -8.80 -11.46
N LEU A 71 -0.05 -9.51 -10.32
CA LEU A 71 1.11 -10.19 -9.72
C LEU A 71 1.55 -11.41 -10.54
N VAL A 72 2.87 -11.53 -10.73
CA VAL A 72 3.51 -12.70 -11.32
C VAL A 72 4.59 -13.22 -10.38
N VAL A 73 4.52 -14.50 -10.05
CA VAL A 73 5.53 -15.18 -9.23
C VAL A 73 6.29 -16.17 -10.09
N ARG A 74 7.62 -16.11 -10.07
CA ARG A 74 8.46 -17.02 -10.87
C ARG A 74 9.36 -17.83 -9.95
N ASN A 75 9.38 -19.14 -10.15
CA ASN A 75 10.34 -20.01 -9.51
C ASN A 75 11.70 -19.89 -10.23
N ARG A 76 12.76 -19.62 -9.48
CA ARG A 76 14.13 -19.46 -9.97
C ARG A 76 15.00 -20.68 -9.72
N THR A 77 14.46 -21.77 -9.19
CA THR A 77 15.19 -23.01 -8.95
C THR A 77 14.83 -24.10 -9.97
N ASP A 78 15.66 -25.14 -10.01
CA ASP A 78 15.46 -26.34 -10.84
C ASP A 78 14.61 -27.43 -10.14
N HIS A 79 13.98 -27.09 -9.03
CA HIS A 79 13.06 -27.97 -8.30
C HIS A 79 11.75 -27.24 -7.98
N PRO A 80 10.64 -27.96 -7.75
CA PRO A 80 9.40 -27.31 -7.33
C PRO A 80 9.57 -26.55 -6.01
N ILE A 81 8.92 -25.41 -5.90
CA ILE A 81 8.83 -24.65 -4.65
C ILE A 81 7.39 -24.64 -4.15
N ARG A 82 7.21 -24.50 -2.83
CA ARG A 82 5.89 -24.38 -2.21
C ARG A 82 5.73 -23.00 -1.61
N LEU A 83 4.66 -22.33 -1.98
CA LEU A 83 4.31 -20.98 -1.54
C LEU A 83 3.04 -21.04 -0.70
N ARG A 84 2.85 -20.09 0.22
CA ARG A 84 1.53 -19.89 0.81
C ARG A 84 0.52 -19.65 -0.30
N TRP A 85 -0.69 -20.16 -0.12
CA TRP A 85 -1.74 -20.10 -1.14
C TRP A 85 -2.26 -18.69 -1.42
N ALA A 86 -1.98 -17.72 -0.55
CA ALA A 86 -2.31 -16.32 -0.73
C ALA A 86 -1.06 -15.45 -0.58
N ALA A 87 -1.05 -14.33 -1.30
CA ALA A 87 -0.14 -13.22 -1.05
C ALA A 87 -0.80 -12.20 -0.12
N ASP A 88 -0.01 -11.62 0.77
CA ASP A 88 -0.47 -10.48 1.56
C ASP A 88 -0.44 -9.22 0.69
N ILE A 89 -1.37 -8.30 0.93
CA ILE A 89 -1.31 -6.94 0.39
C ILE A 89 -0.87 -6.06 1.54
N GLU A 90 0.25 -5.36 1.37
CA GLU A 90 0.72 -4.39 2.35
C GLU A 90 0.57 -2.98 1.82
N ARG A 91 0.12 -2.07 2.69
CA ARG A 91 0.02 -0.64 2.43
C ARG A 91 1.06 0.12 3.24
N LEU A 92 1.71 1.10 2.62
CA LEU A 92 2.58 2.04 3.31
C LEU A 92 1.73 3.14 3.96
N SER A 93 1.76 3.24 5.29
CA SER A 93 1.18 4.34 6.07
C SER A 93 2.21 4.82 7.08
N ASP A 94 2.48 6.12 7.13
CA ASP A 94 3.41 6.72 8.11
C ASP A 94 4.75 5.98 8.16
N GLU A 95 5.33 5.74 6.98
CA GLU A 95 6.60 5.03 6.77
C GLU A 95 6.59 3.54 7.19
N THR A 96 5.45 3.03 7.62
CA THR A 96 5.26 1.64 8.08
C THR A 96 4.42 0.84 7.10
N TRP A 97 4.86 -0.38 6.81
CA TRP A 97 4.08 -1.33 6.01
C TRP A 97 3.10 -2.07 6.90
N THR A 98 1.81 -1.92 6.62
CA THR A 98 0.73 -2.62 7.34
C THR A 98 0.11 -3.65 6.44
N VAL A 99 -0.10 -4.87 6.95
CA VAL A 99 -0.81 -5.92 6.23
C VAL A 99 -2.29 -5.56 6.18
N GLU A 100 -2.79 -5.33 4.97
CA GLU A 100 -4.20 -5.21 4.67
C GLU A 100 -4.74 -6.63 4.44
N ARG A 101 -5.76 -7.01 5.21
CA ARG A 101 -6.36 -8.34 5.08
C ARG A 101 -7.09 -8.45 3.74
N ALA A 102 -6.38 -8.97 2.75
CA ALA A 102 -6.88 -9.23 1.41
C ALA A 102 -6.73 -10.72 1.11
N HIS A 103 -7.76 -11.30 0.52
CA HIS A 103 -7.74 -12.67 0.04
C HIS A 103 -7.21 -12.71 -1.40
N LEU A 104 -5.94 -12.33 -1.60
CA LEU A 104 -5.28 -12.39 -2.92
C LEU A 104 -4.66 -13.77 -3.11
N PHE A 105 -5.39 -14.66 -3.76
CA PHE A 105 -4.97 -16.04 -3.94
C PHE A 105 -3.99 -16.19 -5.10
N LEU A 106 -3.02 -17.08 -4.94
CA LEU A 106 -2.02 -17.38 -5.98
C LEU A 106 -2.58 -18.33 -7.06
N PHE A 107 -3.70 -17.97 -7.68
CA PHE A 107 -4.31 -18.69 -8.80
C PHE A 107 -4.42 -17.79 -10.04
N GLY A 108 -4.28 -18.42 -11.21
CA GLY A 108 -4.45 -17.74 -12.49
C GLY A 108 -5.88 -17.71 -13.00
N ALA A 109 -6.82 -18.34 -12.30
CA ALA A 109 -8.23 -18.30 -12.60
C ALA A 109 -9.04 -18.16 -11.31
N CYS A 110 -10.22 -17.59 -11.44
CA CYS A 110 -11.18 -17.47 -10.35
C CYS A 110 -11.73 -18.87 -10.03
N PRO A 111 -11.45 -19.43 -8.85
CA PRO A 111 -12.06 -20.70 -8.46
C PRO A 111 -13.57 -20.51 -8.34
N GLU A 112 -14.33 -21.55 -8.66
CA GLU A 112 -15.74 -21.62 -8.27
C GLU A 112 -15.87 -21.43 -6.75
N PRO A 113 -16.99 -20.85 -6.26
CA PRO A 113 -17.12 -20.27 -4.92
C PRO A 113 -16.92 -21.25 -3.74
N ASP A 114 -16.74 -22.54 -4.01
CA ASP A 114 -16.73 -23.58 -2.99
C ASP A 114 -15.30 -23.94 -2.58
N ALA A 115 -14.84 -23.16 -1.60
CA ALA A 115 -13.67 -23.33 -0.75
C ALA A 115 -12.32 -22.82 -1.30
N PRO A 116 -11.67 -21.87 -0.59
CA PRO A 116 -10.28 -21.57 -0.86
C PRO A 116 -9.45 -22.85 -0.64
N PRO A 117 -8.52 -23.17 -1.54
CA PRO A 117 -7.66 -24.33 -1.36
C PRO A 117 -6.88 -24.21 -0.05
N THR A 118 -7.05 -25.19 0.81
CA THR A 118 -6.32 -25.28 2.07
C THR A 118 -4.89 -25.74 1.77
N GLY A 119 -3.89 -24.94 2.11
CA GLY A 119 -2.49 -25.36 2.10
C GLY A 119 -1.58 -24.45 1.30
N CYS A 120 -0.68 -25.05 0.52
CA CYS A 120 0.36 -24.33 -0.22
C CYS A 120 0.26 -24.60 -1.71
N VAL A 121 0.55 -23.58 -2.50
CA VAL A 121 0.63 -23.67 -3.96
C VAL A 121 2.01 -24.17 -4.35
N THR A 122 2.05 -25.22 -5.18
CA THR A 122 3.30 -25.73 -5.74
C THR A 122 3.56 -25.04 -7.07
N VAL A 123 4.71 -24.35 -7.19
CA VAL A 123 5.18 -23.80 -8.45
C VAL A 123 6.23 -24.76 -9.01
N PRO A 124 6.05 -25.31 -10.23
CA PRO A 124 7.02 -26.21 -10.85
C PRO A 124 8.42 -25.58 -10.92
N ALA A 125 9.45 -26.42 -11.10
CA ALA A 125 10.80 -25.97 -11.43
C ALA A 125 10.75 -25.00 -12.62
N ARG A 126 11.40 -23.84 -12.49
CA ARG A 126 11.36 -22.75 -13.49
C ARG A 126 9.95 -22.28 -13.90
N GLY A 127 8.92 -22.69 -13.17
CA GLY A 127 7.52 -22.39 -13.44
C GLY A 127 7.14 -20.95 -13.06
N THR A 128 5.97 -20.53 -13.53
CA THR A 128 5.41 -19.21 -13.25
C THR A 128 3.96 -19.34 -12.83
N VAL A 129 3.57 -18.59 -11.80
CA VAL A 129 2.16 -18.35 -11.45
C VAL A 129 1.82 -16.94 -11.89
N ARG A 130 0.83 -16.83 -12.79
CA ARG A 130 0.19 -15.56 -13.12
C ARG A 130 -1.03 -15.44 -12.25
N VAL A 131 -1.06 -14.47 -11.37
CA VAL A 131 -2.14 -14.30 -10.40
C VAL A 131 -3.23 -13.45 -11.03
N GLN A 132 -4.50 -13.79 -10.79
CA GLN A 132 -5.61 -12.93 -11.18
C GLN A 132 -5.39 -11.54 -10.59
N PRO A 133 -5.51 -10.45 -11.38
CA PRO A 133 -5.22 -9.12 -10.89
C PRO A 133 -6.04 -8.80 -9.64
N TRP A 134 -5.40 -8.15 -8.67
CA TRP A 134 -6.14 -7.47 -7.62
C TRP A 134 -7.14 -6.50 -8.26
N THR A 135 -8.35 -6.39 -7.70
CA THR A 135 -9.41 -5.49 -8.18
C THR A 135 -9.35 -4.10 -7.56
N GLY A 136 -8.50 -3.91 -6.53
CA GLY A 136 -8.45 -2.68 -5.73
C GLY A 136 -9.38 -2.74 -4.52
N TYR A 137 -10.06 -3.86 -4.28
CA TYR A 137 -10.95 -4.06 -3.13
C TYR A 137 -10.38 -5.11 -2.17
N PHE A 138 -10.75 -5.00 -0.89
CA PHE A 138 -10.51 -6.01 0.15
C PHE A 138 -11.77 -6.85 0.36
N GLY A 139 -11.62 -8.09 0.85
CA GLY A 139 -12.69 -9.08 0.92
C GLY A 139 -12.58 -10.06 -0.25
N CYS A 140 -13.08 -9.69 -1.43
CA CYS A 140 -12.75 -10.35 -2.69
C CYS A 140 -11.74 -9.52 -3.47
N ALA A 141 -10.47 -9.72 -3.11
CA ALA A 141 -9.36 -9.09 -3.81
C ALA A 141 -9.34 -9.44 -5.31
N GLN A 142 -9.98 -10.53 -5.71
CA GLN A 142 -10.04 -11.01 -7.08
C GLN A 142 -11.49 -11.34 -7.45
N CYS A 143 -11.75 -11.39 -8.76
CA CYS A 143 -12.90 -12.08 -9.36
C CYS A 143 -14.30 -11.53 -9.07
N ASP A 144 -14.44 -10.46 -8.27
CA ASP A 144 -15.72 -9.81 -7.92
C ASP A 144 -16.84 -10.78 -7.46
N VAL A 145 -16.46 -11.90 -6.84
CA VAL A 145 -17.39 -13.01 -6.52
C VAL A 145 -18.08 -12.90 -5.15
N CYS A 146 -17.75 -11.93 -4.31
CA CYS A 146 -18.39 -11.79 -2.99
C CYS A 146 -18.93 -10.41 -2.67
N ARG A 147 -19.98 -10.41 -1.83
CA ARG A 147 -20.77 -9.24 -1.45
C ARG A 147 -20.12 -8.34 -0.38
N LYS A 148 -18.97 -8.71 0.17
CA LYS A 148 -18.28 -7.98 1.26
C LYS A 148 -16.99 -7.35 0.74
N ASN A 149 -17.12 -6.41 -0.17
CA ASN A 149 -15.99 -5.66 -0.72
C ASN A 149 -15.86 -4.30 -0.04
N VAL A 150 -14.64 -3.97 0.43
CA VAL A 150 -14.29 -2.64 0.90
C VAL A 150 -13.24 -2.06 -0.05
N PRO A 151 -13.43 -0.87 -0.64
CA PRO A 151 -12.43 -0.30 -1.51
C PRO A 151 -11.14 -0.03 -0.74
N ALA A 152 -10.00 -0.41 -1.31
CA ALA A 152 -8.73 -0.02 -0.77
C ALA A 152 -8.56 1.50 -0.89
N ALA A 153 -8.05 2.14 0.15
CA ALA A 153 -7.81 3.57 0.13
C ALA A 153 -6.67 3.94 -0.84
N PRO A 154 -6.59 5.19 -1.31
CA PRO A 154 -5.43 5.66 -2.06
C PRO A 154 -4.13 5.44 -1.28
N GLY A 155 -3.04 5.12 -1.99
CA GLY A 155 -1.75 4.90 -1.36
C GLY A 155 -0.77 4.07 -2.16
N THR A 156 0.35 3.75 -1.52
CA THR A 156 1.38 2.88 -2.07
C THR A 156 1.25 1.50 -1.47
N TYR A 157 1.20 0.50 -2.34
CA TYR A 157 0.99 -0.90 -2.01
C TYR A 157 2.15 -1.76 -2.51
N ARG A 158 2.31 -2.92 -1.89
CA ARG A 158 3.12 -4.03 -2.42
C ARG A 158 2.43 -5.35 -2.12
N PHE A 159 2.74 -6.34 -2.93
CA PHE A 159 2.30 -7.72 -2.73
C PHE A 159 3.44 -8.51 -2.11
N VAL A 160 3.11 -9.34 -1.13
CA VAL A 160 4.09 -10.10 -0.37
C VAL A 160 3.79 -11.58 -0.50
N VAL A 161 4.75 -12.30 -1.06
CA VAL A 161 4.67 -13.74 -1.27
C VAL A 161 5.60 -14.42 -0.29
N TRP A 162 5.05 -15.41 0.41
CA TRP A 162 5.79 -16.21 1.37
C TRP A 162 6.00 -17.64 0.86
N SER A 163 7.15 -18.21 1.15
CA SER A 163 7.30 -19.66 1.11
C SER A 163 6.32 -20.30 2.09
N CYS A 164 5.90 -21.53 1.78
CA CYS A 164 4.93 -22.28 2.55
C CYS A 164 5.33 -22.43 4.04
N ASP A 165 6.62 -22.59 4.30
CA ASP A 165 7.21 -22.70 5.65
C ASP A 165 7.38 -21.34 6.36
N GLY A 166 7.04 -20.23 5.71
CA GLY A 166 7.15 -18.87 6.26
C GLY A 166 8.58 -18.34 6.36
N ARG A 167 9.59 -19.03 5.83
CA ARG A 167 11.01 -18.63 5.97
C ARG A 167 11.48 -17.60 4.94
N THR A 168 10.92 -17.67 3.73
CA THR A 168 11.29 -16.79 2.62
C THR A 168 10.15 -15.84 2.34
N ARG A 169 10.47 -14.55 2.30
CA ARG A 169 9.55 -13.47 1.96
C ARG A 169 10.07 -12.72 0.74
N VAL A 170 9.19 -12.51 -0.23
CA VAL A 170 9.50 -11.76 -1.44
C VAL A 170 8.44 -10.70 -1.67
N GLU A 171 8.90 -9.50 -1.95
CA GLU A 171 8.05 -8.33 -2.20
C GLU A 171 8.00 -8.06 -3.70
N SER A 172 6.83 -7.69 -4.20
CA SER A 172 6.69 -7.15 -5.55
C SER A 172 7.27 -5.72 -5.65
N PRO A 173 7.47 -5.21 -6.87
CA PRO A 173 7.50 -3.77 -7.11
C PRO A 173 6.26 -3.06 -6.52
N LEU A 174 6.39 -1.75 -6.32
CA LEU A 174 5.34 -0.92 -5.76
C LEU A 174 4.18 -0.73 -6.75
N SER A 175 2.96 -0.75 -6.24
CA SER A 175 1.74 -0.39 -6.96
C SER A 175 1.12 0.84 -6.30
N ILE A 176 0.66 1.81 -7.11
CA ILE A 176 0.07 3.06 -6.60
C ILE A 176 -1.41 3.06 -6.94
N LEU A 177 -2.23 3.30 -5.93
CA LEU A 177 -3.67 3.52 -6.06
C LEU A 177 -3.95 5.01 -5.86
N ASN A 178 -4.45 5.69 -6.89
CA ASN A 178 -4.72 7.13 -6.84
C ASN A 178 -6.13 7.43 -6.30
N GLU A 179 -7.08 6.52 -6.52
CA GLU A 179 -8.48 6.64 -6.11
C GLU A 179 -8.92 5.37 -5.37
N PRO A 180 -9.88 5.46 -4.44
CA PRO A 180 -10.37 4.29 -3.73
C PRO A 180 -10.90 3.21 -4.70
N GLY A 181 -10.48 1.97 -4.52
CA GLY A 181 -11.01 0.83 -5.30
C GLY A 181 -10.68 0.84 -6.80
N LYS A 182 -9.95 1.82 -7.32
CA LYS A 182 -9.67 1.94 -8.76
C LYS A 182 -8.22 1.66 -9.06
N ILE A 183 -7.99 0.48 -9.63
CA ILE A 183 -6.72 0.14 -10.24
C ILE A 183 -6.71 0.73 -11.64
N SER A 184 -5.85 1.72 -11.88
CA SER A 184 -5.70 2.36 -13.17
C SER A 184 -4.95 1.45 -14.14
N GLY A 185 -5.65 0.75 -15.03
CA GLY A 185 -5.08 -0.05 -16.12
C GLY A 185 -6.15 -0.93 -16.78
N PRO A 186 -5.99 -1.32 -18.06
CA PRO A 186 -6.94 -2.25 -18.69
C PRO A 186 -6.93 -3.59 -17.94
N PRO A 187 -8.09 -4.21 -17.69
CA PRO A 187 -8.18 -5.44 -16.89
C PRO A 187 -7.49 -6.66 -17.54
N TRP A 188 -7.06 -6.54 -18.80
CA TRP A 188 -6.40 -7.60 -19.57
C TRP A 188 -5.47 -6.94 -20.58
N ALA A 189 -4.17 -6.90 -20.32
CA ALA A 189 -3.16 -6.71 -21.35
C ALA A 189 -2.39 -8.03 -21.45
N ASP A 190 -2.78 -8.82 -22.45
CA ASP A 190 -2.10 -10.05 -22.88
C ASP A 190 -0.65 -9.78 -23.33
#